data_AF-A0A927Y0I2-F1
#
_entry.id   AF-A0A927Y0I2-F1
#
_cell.length_a   1.000
_cell.length_b   1.000
_cell.length_c   1.000
_cell.angle_alpha   90.00
_cell.angle_beta   90.00
_cell.angle_gamma   90.00
#
_symmetry.space_group_name_H-M   'P 1'
#
loop_
_entity.id
_entity.type
_entity.pdbx_description
1 polymer ?
#
loop_
_entity_poly.entity_id
_entity_poly.type
_entity_poly.pdbx_seq_one_letter_code
_entity_poly.pdbx_strand_id
1 'polypeptide(L)' 'MSVLEKKAMNDLKWNYNYNLRRYINGCNHLNKNKKDIKKWLPELISVLENMNLILEEILKYEELDHESILRGFDIKE' A
#
# COMPACT_ATOMS: atom_id res chain seq x y z
N MET A 1 14.82 13.48 -12.54
CA MET A 1 13.74 12.62 -13.09
C MET A 1 13.14 13.27 -14.31
N SER A 2 12.99 12.52 -15.39
CA SER A 2 12.17 12.89 -16.54
C SER A 2 10.68 12.95 -16.14
N VAL A 3 9.86 13.61 -16.95
CA VAL A 3 8.40 13.67 -16.75
C VAL A 3 7.79 12.26 -16.71
N LEU A 4 8.31 11.34 -17.54
CA LEU A 4 7.87 9.95 -17.59
C LEU A 4 8.19 9.19 -16.30
N GLU A 5 9.40 9.37 -15.76
CA GLU A 5 9.81 8.74 -14.50
C GLU A 5 8.99 9.27 -13.32
N LYS A 6 8.70 10.58 -13.29
CA LYS A 6 7.86 11.18 -12.25
C LYS A 6 6.44 10.61 -12.28
N LYS A 7 5.86 10.42 -13.47
CA LYS A 7 4.54 9.83 -13.62
C LYS A 7 4.52 8.37 -13.14
N ALA A 8 5.50 7.57 -13.55
CA ALA A 8 5.62 6.18 -13.09
C ALA A 8 5.76 6.07 -11.57
N MET A 9 6.53 6.98 -10.94
CA MET A 9 6.65 7.04 -9.49
C MET A 9 5.32 7.41 -8.81
N ASN A 10 4.59 8.40 -9.35
CA ASN A 10 3.27 8.74 -8.83
C ASN A 10 2.28 7.57 -8.94
N ASP A 11 2.33 6.81 -10.03
CA ASP A 11 1.48 5.62 -10.22
C ASP A 11 1.81 4.52 -9.19
N LEU A 12 3.10 4.29 -8.90
CA LEU A 12 3.51 3.37 -7.82
C LEU A 12 3.00 3.82 -6.45
N LYS A 13 3.21 5.09 -6.10
CA LYS A 13 2.72 5.69 -4.84
C LYS A 13 1.20 5.60 -4.73
N TRP A 14 0.48 5.81 -5.84
CA TRP A 14 -0.98 5.71 -5.87
C TRP A 14 -1.45 4.27 -5.63
N ASN A 15 -0.81 3.31 -6.30
CA ASN A 15 -1.09 1.88 -6.11
C ASN A 15 -0.78 1.43 -4.67
N TYR A 16 0.27 1.96 -4.05
CA TYR A 16 0.56 1.73 -2.64
C TYR A 16 -0.59 2.22 -1.76
N ASN A 17 -0.99 3.49 -1.90
CA ASN A 17 -2.08 4.08 -1.13
C ASN A 17 -3.40 3.31 -1.29
N TYR A 18 -3.69 2.84 -2.52
CA TYR A 18 -4.85 2.02 -2.80
C TYR A 18 -4.83 0.72 -1.97
N ASN A 19 -3.72 -0.01 -1.97
CA ASN A 19 -3.57 -1.25 -1.20
C ASN A 19 -3.54 -1.00 0.31
N LEU A 20 -2.88 0.06 0.79
CA LEU A 20 -2.87 0.45 2.20
C LEU A 20 -4.30 0.67 2.72
N ARG A 21 -5.14 1.40 1.97
CA ARG A 21 -6.55 1.59 2.33
C ARG A 21 -7.31 0.27 2.37
N ARG A 22 -7.09 -0.64 1.42
CA ARG A 22 -7.71 -1.97 1.43
C ARG A 22 -7.27 -2.78 2.65
N TYR A 23 -5.99 -2.75 2.98
CA TYR A 23 -5.43 -3.44 4.14
C TYR A 23 -6.03 -2.93 5.45
N ILE A 24 -6.03 -1.61 5.68
CA ILE A 24 -6.64 -0.99 6.87
C ILE A 24 -8.12 -1.37 6.99
N ASN A 25 -8.87 -1.27 5.89
CA ASN A 25 -10.28 -1.64 5.87
C ASN A 25 -10.50 -3.13 6.16
N GLY A 26 -9.66 -4.01 5.62
CA GLY A 26 -9.69 -5.45 5.87
C GLY A 26 -9.38 -5.79 7.32
N CYS A 27 -8.33 -5.19 7.89
CA CYS A 27 -8.01 -5.29 9.33
C CYS A 27 -9.20 -4.86 10.20
N ASN A 28 -9.81 -3.72 9.88
CA ASN A 28 -10.98 -3.22 10.60
C ASN A 28 -12.19 -4.16 10.50
N HIS A 29 -12.42 -4.75 9.32
CA HIS A 29 -13.48 -5.72 9.10
C HIS A 29 -13.25 -7.00 9.92
N LEU A 30 -12.04 -7.56 9.89
CA LEU A 30 -11.69 -8.78 10.62
C LEU A 30 -11.71 -8.60 12.14
N ASN A 31 -11.30 -7.41 12.62
CA ASN A 31 -11.38 -7.09 14.05
C ASN A 31 -12.84 -7.11 14.54
N LYS A 32 -13.78 -6.61 13.73
CA LYS A 32 -15.22 -6.62 14.02
C LYS A 32 -15.87 -7.98 13.78
N ASN A 33 -15.38 -8.75 12.81
CA ASN A 33 -15.98 -10.01 12.36
C ASN A 33 -15.00 -11.17 12.49
N LYS A 34 -14.60 -11.50 13.72
CA LYS A 34 -13.58 -12.54 13.98
C LYS A 34 -13.91 -13.91 13.36
N LYS A 35 -15.19 -14.22 13.18
CA LYS A 35 -15.65 -15.45 12.51
C LYS A 35 -15.20 -15.56 11.05
N ASP A 36 -14.99 -14.43 10.38
CA ASP A 36 -14.64 -14.37 8.97
C ASP A 36 -13.10 -14.33 8.75
N ILE A 37 -12.29 -14.37 9.82
CA ILE A 37 -10.83 -14.35 9.75
C ILE A 37 -10.31 -15.47 8.84
N LYS A 38 -10.74 -16.71 9.03
CA LYS A 38 -10.26 -17.83 8.20
C LYS A 38 -10.56 -17.62 6.71
N LYS A 39 -11.63 -16.91 6.38
CA LYS A 39 -12.04 -16.64 5.00
C LYS A 39 -11.21 -15.52 4.37
N TRP A 40 -11.03 -14.40 5.07
CA TRP A 40 -10.45 -13.19 4.48
C TRP A 40 -9.00 -12.92 4.84
N LEU A 41 -8.44 -13.60 5.84
CA LEU A 41 -7.03 -13.44 6.21
C LEU A 41 -6.08 -13.72 5.03
N PRO A 42 -6.28 -14.76 4.19
CA PRO A 42 -5.40 -14.99 3.04
C PRO A 42 -5.39 -13.82 2.05
N GLU A 43 -6.56 -13.23 1.77
CA GLU A 43 -6.65 -12.07 0.88
C GLU A 43 -5.99 -10.84 1.50
N LEU A 44 -6.15 -10.63 2.82
CA LEU A 44 -5.50 -9.54 3.53
C LEU A 44 -3.96 -9.67 3.50
N ILE A 45 -3.44 -10.90 3.62
CA ILE A 45 -2.00 -11.19 3.46
C ILE A 45 -1.54 -10.85 2.05
N SER A 46 -2.29 -11.25 1.01
CA SER A 46 -1.94 -10.92 -0.37
C SER A 46 -1.90 -9.41 -0.63
N VAL A 47 -2.80 -8.63 -0.02
CA VAL A 47 -2.76 -7.16 -0.09
C VAL A 47 -1.47 -6.62 0.57
N LEU A 48 -1.08 -7.16 1.72
CA LEU A 48 0.16 -6.77 2.41
C LEU A 48 1.42 -7.11 1.58
N GLU A 49 1.46 -8.29 0.97
CA GLU A 49 2.55 -8.69 0.08
C GLU A 49 2.67 -7.75 -1.12
N ASN A 50 1.54 -7.40 -1.75
CA ASN A 50 1.53 -6.43 -2.85
C ASN A 50 2.03 -5.05 -2.39
N MET A 51 1.66 -4.60 -1.19
CA MET A 51 2.19 -3.35 -0.62
C MET A 51 3.71 -3.40 -0.47
N ASN A 52 4.25 -4.51 0.04
CA ASN A 52 5.70 -4.67 0.23
C ASN A 52 6.44 -4.64 -1.10
N LEU A 53 5.94 -5.32 -2.13
CA LEU A 53 6.54 -5.29 -3.47
C LEU A 53 6.56 -3.87 -4.07
N ILE A 54 5.49 -3.10 -3.88
CA ILE A 54 5.43 -1.71 -4.35
C ILE A 54 6.43 -0.85 -3.57
N LEU A 55 6.53 -1.01 -2.24
CA LEU A 55 7.51 -0.28 -1.43
C LEU A 55 8.95 -0.60 -1.82
N GLU A 56 9.26 -1.87 -2.05
CA GLU A 56 10.58 -2.29 -2.53
C GLU A 56 10.95 -1.60 -3.85
N GLU A 57 9.98 -1.44 -4.76
CA GLU A 57 10.21 -0.72 -6.01
C GLU A 57 10.43 0.77 -5.78
N ILE A 58 9.63 1.43 -4.94
CA ILE A 58 9.80 2.85 -4.61
C ILE A 58 11.17 3.12 -3.97
N LEU A 59 11.59 2.25 -3.03
CA LEU A 59 12.85 2.37 -2.29
C LEU A 59 14.10 2.24 -3.16
N LYS A 60 14.00 1.71 -4.38
CA LYS A 60 15.12 1.71 -5.35
C LYS A 60 15.46 3.12 -5.84
N TYR A 61 14.52 4.06 -5.74
CA TYR A 61 14.63 5.40 -6.33
C TYR A 61 14.51 6.54 -5.32
N GLU A 62 13.85 6.30 -4.18
CA GLU A 62 13.57 7.33 -3.17
C GLU A 62 13.67 6.74 -1.76
N GLU A 63 14.35 7.45 -0.86
CA GLU A 63 14.30 7.13 0.57
C GLU A 63 12.94 7.55 1.14
N LEU A 64 12.32 6.66 1.91
CA LEU A 64 11.01 6.90 2.50
C LEU A 64 11.12 7.10 4.01
N ASP A 65 10.38 8.08 4.51
CA ASP A 65 10.14 8.18 5.94
C ASP A 65 9.07 7.19 6.42
N HIS A 66 9.10 6.91 7.72
CA HIS A 66 8.18 5.98 8.34
C HIS A 66 6.72 6.45 8.29
N GLU A 67 6.48 7.77 8.30
CA GLU A 67 5.11 8.31 8.24
C GLU A 67 4.46 8.06 6.89
N SER A 68 5.21 8.19 5.80
CA SER A 68 4.77 7.92 4.42
C SER A 68 4.40 6.45 4.24
N ILE A 69 5.16 5.54 4.85
CA ILE A 69 4.83 4.11 4.86
C ILE A 69 3.52 3.87 5.63
N LEU A 70 3.34 4.50 6.80
CA LEU A 70 2.15 4.26 7.62
C LEU A 70 0.87 4.91 7.10
N ARG A 71 0.98 6.12 6.55
CA ARG A 71 -0.17 6.96 6.17
C ARG A 71 -0.41 7.02 4.67
N GLY A 72 0.53 6.53 3.88
CA GLY A 72 0.55 6.69 2.44
C GLY A 72 1.17 8.02 2.01
N PHE A 73 1.29 8.19 0.69
CA PHE A 73 1.93 9.33 0.04
C PHE A 73 0.95 10.45 -0.28
N ASP A 74 1.38 11.70 -0.13
CA ASP A 74 0.66 12.86 -0.67
C ASP A 74 0.97 13.01 -2.16
N ILE A 75 0.02 12.62 -3.01
CA ILE A 75 0.17 12.64 -4.47
C ILE A 75 -0.65 13.80 -4.99
N LYS A 76 0.03 14.85 -5.44
CA LYS A 76 -0.60 15.97 -6.14
C LYS A 76 -0.77 15.57 -7.61
N GLU A 77 -2.02 15.56 -8.07
CA GLU A 77 -2.39 15.45 -9.49
C GLU A 77 -1.86 16.63 -10.31
#